data_AF-A0AAV2KR68-F1
#
_entry.id   AF-A0AAV2KR68-F1
#
_cell.length_a   1.000
_cell.length_b   1.000
_cell.length_c   1.000
_cell.angle_alpha   90.00
_cell.angle_beta   90.00
_cell.angle_gamma   90.00
#
_symmetry.space_group_name_H-M   'P 1'
#
loop_
_entity.id
_entity.type
_entity.pdbx_description
1 polymer ?
#
loop_
_entity_poly.entity_id
_entity_poly.type
_entity_poly.pdbx_seq_one_letter_code
_entity_poly.pdbx_strand_id
1 'polypeptide(L)'
;MESTMLAMVLCLVIPSFTMVSGEIRLSLMEQSIDDMYRNCESAMEAKVMGVYFPRENKTQPFKDGWKLAKSPAKRKYDQQPTKILTLDQCQAIFTYSQQFPDVYERFNTINRDGAKIYGTIKYDYHSLHFWLTTALQRLNPNKQCHTTYRRTKVKITGKVNQEMRFGSFASSSTDPDLGTFGTESCFYIETCYGANIEKYSRLGESEVLIPPYEKFKVIDIAEKSYKEFKDCKKIFVLKNADKLSKLNCKAD
;
A
#
# COMPACT_ATOMS: atom_id res chain seq x y z
N MET A 1 -25.40 -55.99 8.90
CA MET A 1 -26.75 -55.45 9.16
C MET A 1 -26.57 -54.34 10.18
N GLU A 2 -26.75 -53.05 9.91
CA GLU A 2 -27.29 -52.28 8.77
C GLU A 2 -26.48 -50.96 8.75
N SER A 3 -25.80 -50.61 7.66
CA SER A 3 -26.27 -49.67 6.62
C SER A 3 -27.26 -48.60 7.09
N THR A 4 -26.75 -47.39 7.34
CA THR A 4 -27.48 -46.15 6.98
C THR A 4 -26.53 -45.22 6.25
N MET A 5 -26.73 -45.24 4.94
CA MET A 5 -26.24 -44.32 3.93
C MET A 5 -26.96 -42.99 4.09
N LEU A 6 -26.23 -41.89 4.30
CA LEU A 6 -26.77 -40.54 4.07
C LEU A 6 -25.92 -39.90 2.96
N ALA A 7 -26.51 -39.85 1.78
CA ALA A 7 -25.91 -39.29 0.57
C ALA A 7 -26.45 -37.87 0.32
N MET A 8 -25.57 -37.04 -0.26
CA MET A 8 -25.80 -35.76 -0.94
C MET A 8 -26.31 -34.60 -0.04
N VAL A 9 -25.67 -33.44 -0.02
CA VAL A 9 -25.50 -32.55 -1.17
C VAL A 9 -24.06 -32.01 -1.26
N LEU A 10 -23.40 -32.41 -2.34
CA LEU A 10 -22.20 -31.76 -2.86
C LEU A 10 -22.65 -30.42 -3.45
N CYS A 11 -22.61 -29.33 -2.67
CA CYS A 11 -22.77 -27.98 -3.22
C CYS A 11 -21.51 -27.61 -4.00
N LEU A 12 -21.43 -28.14 -5.22
CA LEU A 12 -20.63 -27.61 -6.32
C LEU A 12 -21.17 -26.23 -6.68
N VAL A 13 -20.72 -25.23 -5.93
CA VAL A 13 -20.49 -23.89 -6.45
C VAL A 13 -19.18 -23.45 -5.85
N ILE A 14 -18.11 -24.05 -6.37
CA ILE A 14 -16.87 -23.32 -6.54
C ILE A 14 -17.28 -22.23 -7.55
N PRO A 15 -17.33 -20.92 -7.21
CA PRO A 15 -16.95 -19.98 -8.23
C PRO A 15 -15.50 -20.35 -8.48
N SER A 16 -15.29 -21.19 -9.49
CA SER A 16 -14.00 -21.35 -10.11
C SER A 16 -13.64 -19.94 -10.53
N PHE A 17 -13.01 -19.19 -9.62
CA PHE A 17 -12.05 -18.19 -10.03
C PHE A 17 -11.07 -19.04 -10.80
N THR A 18 -11.30 -19.10 -12.11
CA THR A 18 -10.24 -19.35 -13.06
C THR A 18 -9.18 -18.37 -12.63
N MET A 19 -8.21 -18.86 -11.88
CA MET A 19 -6.95 -18.19 -11.70
C MET A 19 -6.36 -18.23 -13.10
N VAL A 20 -6.79 -17.28 -13.93
CA VAL A 20 -6.14 -16.96 -15.18
C VAL A 20 -4.70 -16.81 -14.76
N SER A 21 -3.83 -17.64 -15.32
CA SER A 21 -2.38 -17.45 -15.29
C SER A 21 -2.12 -15.99 -15.67
N GLY A 22 -2.00 -15.14 -14.65
CA GLY A 22 -2.55 -13.80 -14.71
C GLY A 22 -1.44 -12.78 -14.71
N GLU A 23 -0.90 -12.52 -15.88
CA GLU A 23 0.05 -11.42 -16.06
C GLU A 23 -0.62 -10.10 -15.68
N ILE A 24 0.00 -9.33 -14.78
CA ILE A 24 -0.47 -7.99 -14.42
C ILE A 24 0.15 -7.00 -15.41
N ARG A 25 -0.69 -6.21 -16.10
CA ARG A 25 -0.23 -5.13 -16.98
C ARG A 25 -0.05 -3.85 -16.19
N LEU A 26 1.09 -3.18 -16.36
CA LEU A 26 1.27 -1.82 -15.85
C LEU A 26 0.19 -0.91 -16.44
N SER A 27 -0.32 0.01 -15.63
CA SER A 27 -1.32 1.01 -16.04
C SER A 27 -1.25 2.24 -15.13
N LEU A 28 -2.04 3.25 -15.44
CA LEU A 28 -2.23 4.41 -14.57
C LEU A 28 -3.17 4.14 -13.40
N MET A 29 -3.76 2.94 -13.26
CA MET A 29 -4.65 2.57 -12.16
C MET A 29 -5.78 3.61 -11.99
N GLU A 30 -6.58 3.78 -13.06
CA GLU A 30 -7.52 4.91 -13.22
C GLU A 30 -8.63 4.97 -12.16
N GLN A 31 -8.86 3.86 -11.44
CA GLN A 31 -9.86 3.71 -10.37
C GLN A 31 -9.22 3.68 -8.97
N SER A 32 -7.94 4.05 -8.86
CA SER A 32 -7.24 4.17 -7.60
C SER A 32 -7.91 5.18 -6.67
N ILE A 33 -7.97 4.85 -5.38
CA ILE A 33 -8.14 5.87 -4.33
C ILE A 33 -6.77 6.54 -4.15
N ASP A 34 -6.68 7.82 -4.51
CA ASP A 34 -5.43 8.54 -4.66
C ASP A 34 -5.50 9.96 -4.04
N ASP A 35 -6.36 10.13 -3.04
CA ASP A 35 -6.61 11.43 -2.42
C ASP A 35 -5.37 11.96 -1.71
N MET A 36 -5.10 13.24 -1.92
CA MET A 36 -3.95 13.95 -1.36
C MET A 36 -4.34 14.90 -0.24
N TYR A 37 -5.64 15.10 -0.02
CA TYR A 37 -6.21 16.01 0.97
C TYR A 37 -5.76 17.47 0.80
N ARG A 38 -5.58 17.92 -0.46
CA ARG A 38 -5.12 19.29 -0.72
C ARG A 38 -6.19 20.28 -0.31
N ASN A 39 -5.81 21.21 0.56
CA ASN A 39 -6.66 22.27 1.12
C ASN A 39 -7.81 21.77 2.01
N CYS A 40 -7.77 20.52 2.47
CA CYS A 40 -8.79 19.94 3.34
C CYS A 40 -8.25 19.05 4.47
N GLU A 41 -6.94 19.08 4.74
CA GLU A 41 -6.33 18.25 5.79
C GLU A 41 -7.05 18.39 7.14
N SER A 42 -7.33 19.61 7.60
CA SER A 42 -7.98 19.85 8.88
C SER A 42 -9.45 19.40 8.93
N ALA A 43 -10.19 19.58 7.84
CA ALA A 43 -11.58 19.13 7.75
C ALA A 43 -11.65 17.60 7.71
N MET A 44 -10.76 16.97 6.94
CA MET A 44 -10.67 15.52 6.87
C MET A 44 -10.19 14.93 8.20
N GLU A 45 -9.27 15.58 8.90
CA GLU A 45 -8.85 15.18 10.24
C GLU A 45 -10.03 15.18 11.22
N ALA A 46 -10.82 16.27 11.25
CA ALA A 46 -12.01 16.34 12.09
C ALA A 46 -13.02 15.23 11.76
N LYS A 47 -13.23 14.94 10.47
CA LYS A 47 -14.12 13.86 10.02
C LYS A 47 -13.58 12.47 10.33
N VAL A 48 -12.27 12.27 10.20
CA VAL A 48 -11.59 11.03 10.59
C VAL A 48 -11.78 10.78 12.08
N MET A 49 -11.56 11.79 12.92
CA MET A 49 -11.69 11.66 14.37
C MET A 49 -13.15 11.49 14.84
N GLY A 50 -14.08 12.23 14.23
CA GLY A 50 -15.48 12.25 14.66
C GLY A 50 -16.36 11.15 14.05
N VAL A 51 -16.05 10.68 12.84
CA VAL A 51 -16.95 9.81 12.06
C VAL A 51 -16.26 8.53 11.63
N TYR A 52 -15.18 8.63 10.85
CA TYR A 52 -14.62 7.45 10.19
C TYR A 52 -13.93 6.52 11.16
N PHE A 53 -13.01 7.01 12.00
CA PHE A 53 -12.26 6.16 12.90
C PHE A 53 -13.17 5.45 13.93
N PRO A 54 -14.14 6.12 14.58
CA PRO A 54 -15.10 5.46 15.47
C PRO A 54 -15.94 4.37 14.80
N ARG A 55 -16.21 4.47 13.50
CA ARG A 55 -16.91 3.45 12.71
C ARG A 55 -15.97 2.31 12.32
N GLU A 56 -14.85 2.65 11.68
CA GLU A 56 -13.91 1.71 11.06
C GLU A 56 -13.19 0.87 12.12
N ASN A 57 -12.83 1.45 13.27
CA ASN A 57 -12.19 0.76 14.40
C ASN A 57 -13.14 -0.17 15.19
N LYS A 58 -14.24 -0.61 14.56
CA LYS A 58 -15.14 -1.66 15.04
C LYS A 58 -15.20 -2.84 14.06
N THR A 59 -14.63 -2.70 12.87
CA THR A 59 -14.72 -3.67 11.77
C THR A 59 -13.39 -4.40 11.56
N GLN A 60 -13.46 -5.71 11.35
CA GLN A 60 -12.27 -6.52 11.03
C GLN A 60 -11.86 -6.37 9.55
N PRO A 61 -10.55 -6.42 9.23
CA PRO A 61 -9.41 -6.64 10.13
C PRO A 61 -8.88 -5.36 10.80
N PHE A 62 -9.40 -4.18 10.45
CA PHE A 62 -8.84 -2.90 10.89
C PHE A 62 -8.86 -2.75 12.42
N LYS A 63 -9.96 -3.11 13.08
CA LYS A 63 -10.09 -3.09 14.55
C LYS A 63 -8.95 -3.84 15.25
N ASP A 64 -8.72 -5.10 14.88
CA ASP A 64 -7.70 -5.91 15.54
C ASP A 64 -6.30 -5.44 15.17
N GLY A 65 -6.10 -5.01 13.92
CA GLY A 65 -4.82 -4.48 13.48
C GLY A 65 -4.45 -3.16 14.16
N TRP A 66 -5.42 -2.27 14.32
CA TRP A 66 -5.25 -1.05 15.08
C TRP A 66 -4.92 -1.35 16.54
N LYS A 67 -5.67 -2.26 17.18
CA LYS A 67 -5.42 -2.66 18.57
C LYS A 67 -4.01 -3.22 18.78
N LEU A 68 -3.54 -4.11 17.89
CA LEU A 68 -2.22 -4.72 17.98
C LEU A 68 -1.08 -3.71 17.73
N ALA A 69 -1.31 -2.72 16.86
CA ALA A 69 -0.35 -1.67 16.55
C ALA A 69 -0.11 -0.69 17.71
N LYS A 70 -1.05 -0.56 18.66
CA LYS A 70 -1.04 0.47 19.71
C LYS A 70 0.27 0.53 20.51
N SER A 71 0.62 -0.55 21.19
CA SER A 71 1.80 -0.60 22.05
C SER A 71 3.14 -0.43 21.30
N PRO A 72 3.40 -1.15 20.19
CA PRO A 72 4.64 -0.95 19.44
C PRO A 72 4.75 0.44 18.79
N ALA A 73 3.64 1.00 18.28
CA ALA A 73 3.61 2.36 17.76
C ALA A 73 3.92 3.39 18.83
N LYS A 74 3.29 3.29 20.02
CA LYS A 74 3.57 4.17 21.15
C LYS A 74 5.04 4.14 21.55
N ARG A 75 5.64 2.95 21.63
CA ARG A 75 7.07 2.81 21.94
C ARG A 75 7.96 3.51 20.92
N LYS A 76 7.75 3.30 19.61
CA LYS A 76 8.52 3.99 18.57
C LYS A 76 8.28 5.48 18.56
N TYR A 77 7.03 5.91 18.74
CA TYR A 77 6.66 7.31 18.86
C TYR A 77 7.41 7.97 20.01
N ASP A 78 7.43 7.36 21.21
CA ASP A 78 8.13 7.87 22.40
C ASP A 78 9.63 8.01 22.20
N GLN A 79 10.23 7.12 21.40
CA GLN A 79 11.66 7.16 21.04
C GLN A 79 12.01 8.27 20.03
N GLN A 80 11.04 8.83 19.29
CA GLN A 80 11.33 9.88 18.33
C GLN A 80 11.59 11.22 19.04
N PRO A 81 12.72 11.90 18.79
CA PRO A 81 13.03 13.16 19.46
C PRO A 81 12.16 14.32 18.97
N THR A 82 11.86 14.37 17.68
CA THR A 82 11.20 15.52 17.03
C THR A 82 9.69 15.38 16.87
N LYS A 83 9.13 14.19 17.16
CA LYS A 83 7.68 13.89 17.05
C LYS A 83 7.05 14.41 15.75
N ILE A 84 7.74 14.24 14.61
CA ILE A 84 7.28 14.70 13.28
C ILE A 84 5.87 14.17 12.96
N LEU A 85 5.63 12.91 13.32
CA LEU A 85 4.34 12.24 13.17
C LEU A 85 3.54 12.29 14.47
N THR A 86 2.21 12.33 14.35
CA THR A 86 1.30 12.09 15.49
C THR A 86 1.33 10.62 15.90
N LEU A 87 0.83 10.31 17.10
CA LEU A 87 0.71 8.92 17.55
C LEU A 87 -0.20 8.10 16.61
N ASP A 88 -1.29 8.68 16.12
CA ASP A 88 -2.20 8.00 15.20
C ASP A 88 -1.54 7.73 13.84
N GLN A 89 -0.72 8.64 13.32
CA GLN A 89 0.09 8.42 12.12
C GLN A 89 1.11 7.30 12.32
N CYS A 90 1.81 7.28 13.46
CA CYS A 90 2.69 6.16 13.81
C CYS A 90 1.92 4.84 13.88
N GLN A 91 0.74 4.83 14.52
CA GLN A 91 -0.07 3.64 14.67
C GLN A 91 -0.62 3.15 13.32
N ALA A 92 -1.00 4.05 12.42
CA ALA A 92 -1.40 3.74 11.05
C ALA A 92 -0.28 3.02 10.27
N ILE A 93 0.96 3.49 10.37
CA ILE A 93 2.12 2.83 9.75
C ILE A 93 2.32 1.42 10.32
N PHE A 94 2.19 1.25 11.64
CA PHE A 94 2.26 -0.08 12.25
C PHE A 94 1.11 -0.99 11.84
N THR A 95 -0.11 -0.47 11.76
CA THR A 95 -1.30 -1.21 11.30
C THR A 95 -1.17 -1.63 9.83
N TYR A 96 -0.52 -0.83 9.01
CA TYR A 96 -0.25 -1.16 7.61
C TYR A 96 0.90 -2.18 7.44
N SER A 97 2.00 -2.06 8.18
CA SER A 97 3.22 -2.88 8.00
C SER A 97 3.21 -4.23 8.75
N GLN A 98 2.20 -4.50 9.58
CA GLN A 98 2.12 -5.75 10.33
C GLN A 98 1.63 -6.94 9.47
N GLN A 99 2.13 -8.13 9.80
CA GLN A 99 1.75 -9.37 9.11
C GLN A 99 0.35 -9.89 9.48
N PHE A 100 -0.12 -9.65 10.71
CA PHE A 100 -1.41 -10.15 11.19
C PHE A 100 -2.10 -9.19 12.17
N PRO A 101 -3.43 -8.98 12.06
CA PRO A 101 -4.26 -9.40 10.92
C PRO A 101 -3.85 -8.67 9.64
N ASP A 102 -4.17 -9.29 8.50
CA ASP A 102 -3.79 -8.79 7.18
C ASP A 102 -4.65 -7.59 6.76
N VAL A 103 -4.29 -6.42 7.30
CA VAL A 103 -4.84 -5.13 6.91
C VAL A 103 -4.23 -4.68 5.59
N TYR A 104 -2.93 -4.92 5.39
CA TYR A 104 -2.16 -4.52 4.21
C TYR A 104 -2.83 -4.99 2.91
N GLU A 105 -3.12 -6.28 2.77
CA GLU A 105 -3.61 -6.84 1.52
C GLU A 105 -5.02 -6.34 1.21
N ARG A 106 -5.91 -6.34 2.21
CA ARG A 106 -7.28 -5.85 2.04
C ARG A 106 -7.33 -4.37 1.71
N PHE A 107 -6.57 -3.56 2.45
CA PHE A 107 -6.46 -2.13 2.24
C PHE A 107 -5.91 -1.83 0.85
N ASN A 108 -4.79 -2.44 0.44
CA ASN A 108 -4.23 -2.18 -0.88
C ASN A 108 -5.12 -2.70 -2.02
N THR A 109 -5.83 -3.81 -1.82
CA THR A 109 -6.78 -4.34 -2.82
C THR A 109 -7.92 -3.37 -3.07
N ILE A 110 -8.58 -2.88 -2.02
CA ILE A 110 -9.69 -1.92 -2.18
C ILE A 110 -9.22 -0.57 -2.74
N ASN A 111 -7.99 -0.14 -2.42
CA ASN A 111 -7.45 1.12 -2.92
C ASN A 111 -7.17 1.09 -4.42
N ARG A 112 -6.84 -0.06 -5.03
CA ARG A 112 -6.53 -0.15 -6.47
C ARG A 112 -7.72 0.15 -7.40
N ASP A 113 -8.94 -0.11 -6.94
CA ASP A 113 -10.17 -0.02 -7.76
C ASP A 113 -11.35 0.65 -7.01
N GLY A 114 -11.05 1.36 -5.91
CA GLY A 114 -12.04 1.85 -4.97
C GLY A 114 -12.61 3.24 -5.24
N ALA A 115 -12.20 3.94 -6.30
CA ALA A 115 -12.57 5.35 -6.53
C ALA A 115 -14.09 5.62 -6.53
N LYS A 116 -14.89 4.64 -6.99
CA LYS A 116 -16.36 4.72 -7.01
C LYS A 116 -16.98 4.63 -5.61
N ILE A 117 -16.37 3.87 -4.71
CA ILE A 117 -16.89 3.64 -3.35
C ILE A 117 -16.26 4.57 -2.30
N TYR A 118 -15.20 5.31 -2.67
CA TYR A 118 -14.42 6.13 -1.75
C TYR A 118 -15.26 7.08 -0.90
N GLY A 119 -16.25 7.78 -1.46
CA GLY A 119 -17.11 8.71 -0.70
C GLY A 119 -18.31 8.05 0.00
N THR A 120 -18.28 6.73 0.20
CA THR A 120 -19.44 5.97 0.71
C THR A 120 -19.09 5.15 1.93
N ILE A 121 -20.11 4.66 2.65
CA ILE A 121 -19.93 3.74 3.78
C ILE A 121 -19.31 2.38 3.40
N LYS A 122 -19.16 2.07 2.11
CA LYS A 122 -18.54 0.82 1.66
C LYS A 122 -17.00 0.86 1.71
N TYR A 123 -16.42 2.05 1.86
CA TYR A 123 -15.00 2.20 2.08
C TYR A 123 -14.73 2.35 3.59
N ASP A 124 -14.14 1.32 4.20
CA ASP A 124 -13.91 1.25 5.65
C ASP A 124 -12.45 1.53 6.04
N TYR A 125 -11.74 2.33 5.24
CA TYR A 125 -10.34 2.67 5.47
C TYR A 125 -10.03 4.16 5.23
N HIS A 126 -11.01 5.05 5.45
CA HIS A 126 -10.77 6.49 5.34
C HIS A 126 -9.70 6.95 6.33
N SER A 127 -9.78 6.45 7.57
CA SER A 127 -8.83 6.83 8.63
C SER A 127 -7.41 6.36 8.30
N LEU A 128 -7.27 5.10 7.89
CA LEU A 128 -5.96 4.54 7.52
C LEU A 128 -5.35 5.26 6.31
N HIS A 129 -6.14 5.52 5.27
CA HIS A 129 -5.67 6.25 4.08
C HIS A 129 -5.24 7.68 4.44
N PHE A 130 -6.05 8.40 5.24
CA PHE A 130 -5.73 9.76 5.67
C PHE A 130 -4.43 9.84 6.45
N TRP A 131 -4.28 9.00 7.48
CA TRP A 131 -3.08 9.00 8.30
C TRP A 131 -1.84 8.54 7.56
N LEU A 132 -1.93 7.55 6.67
CA LEU A 132 -0.78 7.15 5.84
C LEU A 132 -0.38 8.28 4.88
N THR A 133 -1.33 8.87 4.15
CA THR A 133 -1.03 9.97 3.23
C THR A 133 -0.35 11.15 3.94
N THR A 134 -0.94 11.62 5.04
CA THR A 134 -0.41 12.78 5.78
C THR A 134 0.91 12.45 6.49
N ALA A 135 1.12 11.20 6.93
CA ALA A 135 2.40 10.77 7.47
C ALA A 135 3.52 10.86 6.42
N LEU A 136 3.30 10.38 5.19
CA LEU A 136 4.30 10.47 4.13
C LEU A 136 4.61 11.92 3.75
N GLN A 137 3.58 12.77 3.69
CA GLN A 137 3.75 14.21 3.44
C GLN A 137 4.59 14.90 4.53
N ARG A 138 4.44 14.50 5.81
CA ARG A 138 5.22 15.03 6.93
C ARG A 138 6.65 14.48 7.00
N LEU A 139 6.86 13.22 6.59
CA LEU A 139 8.19 12.60 6.57
C LEU A 139 9.03 13.05 5.38
N ASN A 140 8.42 13.40 4.24
CA ASN A 140 9.12 13.91 3.07
C ASN A 140 8.51 15.24 2.57
N PRO A 141 8.57 16.32 3.36
CA PRO A 141 7.91 17.59 3.04
C PRO A 141 8.50 18.28 1.81
N ASN A 142 9.80 18.07 1.57
CA ASN A 142 10.54 18.66 0.46
C ASN A 142 10.54 17.80 -0.80
N LYS A 143 9.85 16.65 -0.79
CA LYS A 143 9.77 15.69 -1.90
C LYS A 143 11.16 15.28 -2.41
N GLN A 144 12.07 15.03 -1.48
CA GLN A 144 13.40 14.54 -1.82
C GLN A 144 13.26 13.17 -2.48
N CYS A 145 14.00 12.99 -3.58
CA CYS A 145 13.98 11.76 -4.33
C CYS A 145 15.01 10.78 -3.79
N HIS A 146 14.64 9.51 -3.69
CA HIS A 146 15.51 8.44 -3.24
C HIS A 146 15.29 7.17 -4.07
N THR A 147 16.34 6.36 -4.19
CA THR A 147 16.27 5.04 -4.82
C THR A 147 15.72 4.02 -3.84
N THR A 148 14.80 3.18 -4.31
CA THR A 148 14.22 2.08 -3.54
C THR A 148 13.87 0.88 -4.44
N TYR A 149 13.70 -0.29 -3.83
CA TYR A 149 13.54 -1.57 -4.49
C TYR A 149 12.23 -2.22 -4.08
N ARG A 150 11.51 -2.79 -5.04
CA ARG A 150 10.33 -3.61 -4.77
C ARG A 150 10.41 -4.91 -5.54
N ARG A 151 10.22 -6.03 -4.85
CA ARG A 151 10.24 -7.38 -5.39
C ARG A 151 8.83 -7.97 -5.36
N THR A 152 8.49 -8.81 -6.34
CA THR A 152 7.19 -9.48 -6.40
C THR A 152 7.32 -10.92 -6.92
N LYS A 153 6.35 -11.76 -6.55
CA LYS A 153 6.20 -13.15 -7.03
C LYS A 153 5.33 -13.26 -8.29
N VAL A 154 4.83 -12.15 -8.82
CA VAL A 154 3.87 -12.12 -9.92
C VAL A 154 4.53 -11.61 -11.20
N LYS A 155 4.10 -12.14 -12.35
CA LYS A 155 4.59 -11.70 -13.65
C LYS A 155 3.93 -10.39 -14.04
N ILE A 156 4.75 -9.37 -14.30
CA ILE A 156 4.29 -8.03 -14.69
C ILE A 156 4.75 -7.73 -16.13
N THR A 157 3.87 -7.10 -16.90
CA THR A 157 4.14 -6.69 -18.28
C THR A 157 3.96 -5.19 -18.46
N GLY A 158 4.78 -4.62 -19.33
CA GLY A 158 4.85 -3.18 -19.60
C GLY A 158 5.96 -2.89 -20.60
N LYS A 159 6.02 -1.64 -21.07
CA LYS A 159 7.00 -1.19 -22.07
C LYS A 159 7.78 0.03 -21.59
N VAL A 160 9.00 0.19 -22.12
CA VAL A 160 9.77 1.44 -21.96
C VAL A 160 8.94 2.61 -22.47
N ASN A 161 9.07 3.77 -21.84
CA ASN A 161 8.28 4.99 -22.02
C ASN A 161 6.81 4.91 -21.58
N GLN A 162 6.35 3.79 -21.04
CA GLN A 162 5.01 3.72 -20.44
C GLN A 162 4.97 4.48 -19.11
N GLU A 163 3.89 5.21 -18.87
CA GLU A 163 3.57 5.75 -17.54
C GLU A 163 2.76 4.74 -16.72
N MET A 164 3.00 4.71 -15.42
CA MET A 164 2.30 3.85 -14.49
C MET A 164 2.11 4.49 -13.11
N ARG A 165 1.16 3.93 -12.35
CA ARG A 165 1.02 4.12 -10.91
C ARG A 165 0.84 2.78 -10.24
N PHE A 166 1.21 2.67 -8.97
CA PHE A 166 0.91 1.46 -8.20
C PHE A 166 -0.58 1.36 -7.85
N GLY A 167 -1.30 2.49 -7.79
CA GLY A 167 -2.74 2.53 -7.53
C GLY A 167 -3.15 2.18 -6.10
N SER A 168 -2.18 1.92 -5.24
CA SER A 168 -2.33 1.76 -3.79
C SER A 168 -1.07 2.28 -3.15
N PHE A 169 -1.02 2.27 -1.82
CA PHE A 169 0.27 2.40 -1.14
C PHE A 169 1.16 1.22 -1.57
N ALA A 170 2.44 1.51 -1.83
CA ALA A 170 3.39 0.51 -2.30
C ALA A 170 4.60 0.49 -1.37
N SER A 171 4.77 -0.63 -0.66
CA SER A 171 5.97 -0.87 0.12
C SER A 171 7.16 -1.18 -0.79
N SER A 172 8.29 -0.59 -0.47
CA SER A 172 9.57 -0.77 -1.12
C SER A 172 10.66 -0.70 -0.03
N SER A 173 11.91 -0.95 -0.38
CA SER A 173 13.01 -0.94 0.59
C SER A 173 14.23 -0.19 0.05
N THR A 174 15.02 0.42 0.93
CA THR A 174 16.37 0.88 0.52
C THR A 174 17.36 -0.28 0.41
N ASP A 175 17.00 -1.48 0.88
CA ASP A 175 17.76 -2.71 0.74
C ASP A 175 17.38 -3.45 -0.55
N PRO A 176 18.31 -3.64 -1.51
CA PRO A 176 18.04 -4.38 -2.74
C PRO A 176 17.90 -5.90 -2.51
N ASP A 177 18.36 -6.44 -1.39
CA ASP A 177 18.61 -7.89 -1.19
C ASP A 177 17.50 -8.61 -0.41
N LEU A 178 16.24 -8.22 -0.61
CA LEU A 178 15.08 -8.83 0.04
C LEU A 178 14.39 -9.92 -0.80
N GLY A 179 15.13 -10.97 -1.16
CA GLY A 179 14.67 -12.05 -2.06
C GLY A 179 13.40 -12.80 -1.61
N THR A 180 13.05 -12.76 -0.33
CA THR A 180 11.83 -13.38 0.25
C THR A 180 10.52 -12.85 -0.37
N PHE A 181 10.54 -11.62 -0.89
CA PHE A 181 9.41 -10.99 -1.58
C PHE A 181 9.24 -11.42 -3.05
N GLY A 182 10.16 -12.24 -3.56
CA GLY A 182 10.10 -12.83 -4.88
C GLY A 182 11.13 -12.28 -5.86
N THR A 183 11.18 -12.91 -7.03
CA THR A 183 12.18 -12.65 -8.07
C THR A 183 11.53 -12.63 -9.47
N GLU A 184 10.19 -12.62 -9.55
CA GLU A 184 9.47 -12.76 -10.83
C GLU A 184 9.43 -11.44 -11.60
N SER A 185 8.99 -10.37 -10.94
CA SER A 185 9.03 -9.01 -11.47
C SER A 185 9.40 -8.06 -10.35
N CYS A 186 10.36 -7.20 -10.64
CA CYS A 186 10.93 -6.30 -9.66
C CYS A 186 10.98 -4.87 -10.20
N PHE A 187 11.11 -3.92 -9.29
CA PHE A 187 11.13 -2.49 -9.60
C PHE A 187 12.35 -1.84 -8.95
N TYR A 188 13.16 -1.17 -9.77
CA TYR A 188 14.15 -0.19 -9.33
C TYR A 188 13.47 1.17 -9.43
N ILE A 189 13.29 1.87 -8.32
CA ILE A 189 12.38 3.02 -8.24
C ILE A 189 13.13 4.25 -7.75
N GLU A 190 13.11 5.33 -8.52
CA GLU A 190 13.36 6.68 -8.00
C GLU A 190 12.02 7.30 -7.58
N THR A 191 11.74 7.34 -6.28
CA THR A 191 10.53 7.92 -5.70
C THR A 191 10.84 9.27 -5.06
N CYS A 192 10.01 10.27 -5.32
CA CYS A 192 10.11 11.62 -4.73
C CYS A 192 8.97 11.93 -3.76
N TYR A 193 7.91 11.11 -3.75
CA TYR A 193 6.78 11.26 -2.82
C TYR A 193 6.73 10.17 -1.76
N GLY A 194 7.51 9.10 -1.91
CA GLY A 194 7.71 8.09 -0.89
C GLY A 194 8.52 8.62 0.29
N ALA A 195 8.37 7.97 1.43
CA ALA A 195 9.12 8.30 2.63
C ALA A 195 9.64 7.03 3.32
N ASN A 196 10.84 7.13 3.90
CA ASN A 196 11.39 6.08 4.76
C ASN A 196 10.57 6.03 6.06
N ILE A 197 9.95 4.87 6.30
CA ILE A 197 9.13 4.59 7.46
C ILE A 197 9.77 3.56 8.39
N GLU A 198 11.02 3.15 8.19
CA GLU A 198 11.74 2.14 8.98
C GLU A 198 11.69 2.42 10.49
N LYS A 199 11.81 3.69 10.88
CA LYS A 199 11.73 4.11 12.30
C LYS A 199 10.34 3.93 12.91
N TYR A 200 9.32 3.76 12.07
CA TYR A 200 7.90 3.70 12.40
C TYR A 200 7.21 2.40 11.94
N SER A 201 7.91 1.49 11.27
CA SER A 201 7.36 0.24 10.79
C SER A 201 7.69 -0.91 11.75
N ARG A 202 6.94 -2.02 11.61
CA ARG A 202 7.14 -3.21 12.44
C ARG A 202 8.35 -4.03 11.99
N LEU A 203 8.61 -4.05 10.70
CA LEU A 203 9.60 -4.91 10.07
C LEU A 203 10.88 -4.11 9.83
N GLY A 204 12.04 -4.69 10.17
CA GLY A 204 13.36 -4.11 9.91
C GLY A 204 13.77 -4.24 8.45
N GLU A 205 12.87 -3.93 7.53
CA GLU A 205 13.02 -4.13 6.09
C GLU A 205 13.47 -2.85 5.37
N SER A 206 13.99 -1.87 6.12
CA SER A 206 14.37 -0.55 5.60
C SER A 206 13.27 0.08 4.72
N GLU A 207 12.03 -0.04 5.20
CA GLU A 207 10.83 0.17 4.40
C GLU A 207 10.68 1.64 3.98
N VAL A 208 10.47 1.85 2.68
CA VAL A 208 10.04 3.09 2.06
C VAL A 208 8.62 2.88 1.55
N LEU A 209 7.69 3.69 2.03
CA LEU A 209 6.30 3.63 1.60
C LEU A 209 6.01 4.70 0.56
N ILE A 210 5.49 4.28 -0.59
CA ILE A 210 5.17 5.14 -1.73
C ILE A 210 3.65 5.38 -1.76
N PRO A 211 3.18 6.63 -1.89
CA PRO A 211 1.75 6.93 -1.93
C PRO A 211 1.11 6.55 -3.28
N PRO A 212 -0.22 6.32 -3.31
CA PRO A 212 -0.94 5.87 -4.51
C PRO A 212 -0.94 6.88 -5.67
N TYR A 213 -0.73 8.17 -5.37
CA TYR A 213 -0.76 9.25 -6.35
C TYR A 213 0.57 9.47 -7.07
N GLU A 214 1.67 8.83 -6.67
CA GLU A 214 2.94 9.00 -7.38
C GLU A 214 2.91 8.30 -8.74
N LYS A 215 3.25 9.06 -9.78
CA LYS A 215 3.33 8.58 -11.16
C LYS A 215 4.78 8.33 -11.52
N PHE A 216 4.99 7.25 -12.28
CA PHE A 216 6.32 6.86 -12.74
C PHE A 216 6.32 6.67 -14.25
N LYS A 217 7.46 6.96 -14.87
CA LYS A 217 7.78 6.55 -16.23
C LYS A 217 8.74 5.36 -16.19
N VAL A 218 8.44 4.32 -16.95
CA VAL A 218 9.36 3.20 -17.17
C VAL A 218 10.46 3.70 -18.12
N ILE A 219 11.67 3.91 -17.59
CA ILE A 219 12.81 4.39 -18.38
C ILE A 219 13.63 3.26 -18.97
N ASP A 220 13.59 2.09 -18.35
CA ASP A 220 14.32 0.90 -18.81
C ASP A 220 13.64 -0.38 -18.29
N ILE A 221 13.91 -1.50 -18.97
CA ILE A 221 13.48 -2.84 -18.58
C ILE A 221 14.69 -3.77 -18.73
N ALA A 222 15.25 -4.21 -17.61
CA ALA A 222 16.40 -5.09 -17.57
C ALA A 222 16.00 -6.54 -17.23
N GLU A 223 16.87 -7.49 -17.56
CA GLU A 223 16.75 -8.89 -17.19
C GLU A 223 17.86 -9.27 -16.21
N LYS A 224 17.53 -10.05 -15.18
CA LYS A 224 18.43 -10.57 -14.13
C LYS A 224 19.00 -9.53 -13.18
N SER A 225 19.54 -8.42 -13.68
CA SER A 225 20.15 -7.37 -12.86
C SER A 225 20.07 -5.97 -13.47
N TYR A 226 20.12 -4.95 -12.60
CA TYR A 226 20.27 -3.54 -12.94
C TYR A 226 21.02 -2.84 -11.80
N LYS A 227 22.24 -2.36 -12.08
CA LYS A 227 23.16 -1.79 -11.08
C LYS A 227 23.37 -2.74 -9.88
N GLU A 228 23.10 -2.29 -8.66
CA GLU A 228 23.17 -3.08 -7.43
C GLU A 228 22.03 -4.11 -7.30
N PHE A 229 20.93 -3.94 -8.02
CA PHE A 229 19.74 -4.76 -7.88
C PHE A 229 19.81 -6.02 -8.75
N LYS A 230 19.87 -7.20 -8.12
CA LYS A 230 20.14 -8.49 -8.77
C LYS A 230 19.02 -9.50 -8.49
N ASP A 231 19.12 -10.67 -9.11
CA ASP A 231 18.25 -11.83 -8.88
C ASP A 231 16.76 -11.55 -9.12
N CYS A 232 16.45 -10.93 -10.25
CA CYS A 232 15.08 -10.69 -10.71
C CYS A 232 14.94 -11.07 -12.18
N LYS A 233 13.97 -11.92 -12.55
CA LYS A 233 13.76 -12.30 -13.95
C LYS A 233 13.54 -11.07 -14.85
N LYS A 234 12.79 -10.08 -14.35
CA LYS A 234 12.55 -8.81 -15.02
C LYS A 234 12.58 -7.65 -14.03
N ILE A 235 13.28 -6.58 -14.37
CA ILE A 235 13.39 -5.36 -13.56
C ILE A 235 12.85 -4.19 -14.37
N PHE A 236 11.83 -3.53 -13.84
CA PHE A 236 11.32 -2.27 -14.36
C PHE A 236 12.04 -1.11 -13.67
N VAL A 237 12.71 -0.26 -14.43
CA VAL A 237 13.39 0.92 -13.91
C VAL A 237 12.43 2.10 -14.01
N LEU A 238 12.00 2.60 -12.85
CA LEU A 238 10.99 3.64 -12.71
C LEU A 238 11.65 4.94 -12.32
N LYS A 239 11.34 6.00 -13.06
CA LYS A 239 11.67 7.37 -12.70
C LYS A 239 10.40 8.11 -12.31
N ASN A 240 10.46 8.96 -11.28
CA ASN A 240 9.35 9.85 -10.95
C ASN A 240 8.90 10.65 -12.19
N ALA A 241 7.59 10.70 -12.40
CA ALA A 241 6.94 11.43 -13.47
C ALA A 241 5.85 12.35 -12.87
N ASP A 242 6.19 12.99 -11.75
CA ASP A 242 5.31 13.78 -10.89
C ASP A 242 4.16 12.95 -10.29
N LYS A 243 3.06 13.60 -9.91
CA LYS A 243 1.87 12.99 -9.30
C LYS A 243 0.68 13.04 -10.23
N LEU A 244 -0.22 12.08 -10.06
CA LEU A 244 -1.56 12.09 -10.63
C LEU A 244 -2.52 11.69 -9.52
N SER A 245 -3.49 12.54 -9.23
CA SER A 245 -4.53 12.31 -8.24
C SER A 245 -5.85 12.75 -8.84
N LYS A 246 -6.82 11.83 -8.88
CA LYS A 246 -8.15 12.05 -9.45
C LYS A 246 -9.21 12.35 -8.39
N LEU A 247 -8.90 12.01 -7.14
CA LEU A 247 -9.72 12.31 -5.97
C LEU A 247 -9.08 13.45 -5.20
N ASN A 248 -9.90 14.42 -4.76
CA ASN A 248 -9.45 15.43 -3.83
C ASN A 248 -10.58 15.78 -2.88
N CYS A 249 -10.40 15.47 -1.60
CA CYS A 249 -11.37 15.73 -0.53
C CYS A 249 -12.75 15.14 -0.83
N LYS A 250 -12.82 14.04 -1.61
CA LYS A 250 -14.12 13.49 -2.06
C LYS A 250 -14.92 12.88 -0.92
N ALA A 251 -14.23 12.45 0.14
CA ALA A 251 -14.85 11.91 1.33
C ALA A 251 -14.90 12.93 2.48
N ASP A 252 -14.56 14.20 2.24
CA ASP A 252 -14.60 15.25 3.26
C ASP A 252 -16.03 15.75 3.54
#